data_AF-A0A920N099-F1
#
_entry.id   AF-A0A920N099-F1
#
_cell.length_a   1.000
_cell.length_b   1.000
_cell.length_c   1.000
_cell.angle_alpha   90.00
_cell.angle_beta   90.00
_cell.angle_gamma   90.00
#
_symmetry.space_group_name_H-M   'P 1'
#
loop_
_entity.id
_entity.type
_entity.pdbx_description
1 polymer ?
#
loop_
_entity_poly.entity_id
_entity_poly.type
_entity_poly.pdbx_seq_one_letter_code
_entity_poly.pdbx_strand_id
1 'polypeptide(L)'
;MSSPSPPFRPDVARLAGYLPGEQPQEEGWVKLNTNENPYPPSPKVVEAIRQAAEGRLNLYPDPLGRDFCRAAARLFDVDPEWIIPGNGSDEILTILLRTFVDPGQKIASPLSQLRSVRDPGRDPGSGGGPDRFAG
;
A
#
# COMPACT_ATOMS: atom_id res chain seq x y z
N MET A 1 -13.60 -40.77 2.97
CA MET A 1 -12.56 -40.30 2.03
C MET A 1 -12.28 -38.86 2.39
N SER A 2 -11.05 -38.52 2.80
CA SER A 2 -10.71 -37.14 3.18
C SER A 2 -10.64 -36.27 1.92
N SER A 3 -11.30 -35.12 1.91
CA SER A 3 -11.26 -34.19 0.78
C SER A 3 -9.81 -33.76 0.49
N PRO A 4 -9.41 -33.62 -0.78
CA PRO A 4 -8.07 -33.18 -1.14
C PRO A 4 -7.84 -31.77 -0.58
N SER A 5 -6.69 -31.56 0.05
CA SER A 5 -6.26 -30.25 0.52
C SER A 5 -6.14 -29.29 -0.68
N PRO A 6 -6.58 -28.02 -0.54
CA PRO A 6 -6.55 -27.05 -1.63
C PRO A 6 -5.11 -26.85 -2.14
N PRO A 7 -4.91 -26.52 -3.43
CA PRO A 7 -3.59 -26.49 -4.07
C PRO A 7 -2.72 -25.30 -3.66
N PHE A 8 -3.14 -24.53 -2.65
CA PHE A 8 -2.45 -23.33 -2.20
C PHE A 8 -1.37 -23.65 -1.18
N ARG A 9 -0.32 -22.84 -1.14
CA ARG A 9 0.68 -22.88 -0.05
C ARG A 9 -0.04 -22.74 1.30
N PRO A 10 0.34 -23.50 2.34
CA PRO A 10 -0.33 -23.44 3.65
C PRO A 10 -0.40 -22.03 4.26
N ASP A 11 0.63 -21.21 4.04
CA ASP A 11 0.67 -19.83 4.56
C ASP A 11 -0.34 -18.91 3.85
N VAL A 12 -0.57 -19.14 2.55
CA VAL A 12 -1.57 -18.39 1.78
C VAL A 12 -2.98 -18.80 2.19
N ALA A 13 -3.20 -20.09 2.41
CA ALA A 13 -4.50 -20.61 2.86
C ALA A 13 -4.91 -20.10 4.26
N ARG A 14 -3.94 -19.71 5.11
CA ARG A 14 -4.17 -19.15 6.45
C ARG A 14 -4.26 -17.63 6.48
N LEU A 15 -3.93 -16.94 5.39
CA LEU A 15 -3.90 -15.48 5.35
C LEU A 15 -5.34 -14.92 5.37
N ALA A 16 -5.63 -14.04 6.33
CA ALA A 16 -6.81 -13.18 6.23
C ALA A 16 -6.53 -12.10 5.17
N GLY A 17 -7.36 -12.05 4.14
CA GLY A 17 -7.24 -11.02 3.09
C GLY A 17 -7.36 -9.62 3.67
N TYR A 18 -6.76 -8.64 2.99
CA TYR A 18 -6.91 -7.24 3.35
C TYR A 18 -8.38 -6.83 3.26
N LEU A 19 -8.90 -6.25 4.34
CA LEU A 19 -10.25 -5.67 4.37
C LEU A 19 -10.13 -4.17 4.14
N PRO A 20 -10.55 -3.66 2.97
CA PRO A 20 -10.59 -2.21 2.73
C PRO A 20 -11.59 -1.55 3.67
N GLY A 21 -11.33 -0.27 4.00
CA GLY A 21 -12.30 0.55 4.73
C GLY A 21 -13.59 0.76 3.91
N GLU A 22 -14.66 1.15 4.60
CA GLU A 22 -15.95 1.44 3.97
C GLU A 22 -15.82 2.52 2.88
N GLN A 23 -16.43 2.27 1.73
CA GLN A 23 -16.50 3.20 0.59
C GLN A 23 -17.96 3.33 0.16
N PRO A 24 -18.67 4.40 0.58
CA PRO A 24 -20.00 4.70 0.09
C PRO A 24 -19.99 4.81 -1.44
N GLN A 25 -20.92 4.14 -2.11
CA GLN A 25 -21.08 4.20 -3.57
C GLN A 25 -22.06 5.30 -4.00
N GLU A 26 -22.80 5.86 -3.05
CA GLU A 26 -23.77 6.92 -3.28
C GLU A 26 -23.07 8.27 -3.44
N GLU A 27 -23.68 9.17 -4.21
CA GLU A 27 -23.18 10.54 -4.39
C GLU A 27 -23.54 11.43 -3.18
N GLY A 28 -22.96 12.62 -3.09
CA GLY A 28 -23.29 13.61 -2.06
C GLY A 28 -22.46 13.55 -0.77
N TRP A 29 -21.46 12.67 -0.71
CA TRP A 29 -20.54 12.56 0.42
C TRP A 29 -19.28 13.42 0.23
N VAL A 30 -18.79 14.01 1.33
CA VAL A 30 -17.43 14.56 1.38
C VAL A 30 -16.47 13.44 1.75
N LYS A 31 -15.70 12.94 0.79
CA LYS A 31 -14.77 11.81 0.96
C LYS A 31 -13.49 12.24 1.71
N LEU A 32 -13.26 11.69 2.90
CA LEU A 32 -12.12 12.02 3.77
C LEU A 32 -11.38 10.80 4.35
N ASN A 33 -11.69 9.59 3.87
CA ASN A 33 -11.29 8.32 4.50
C ASN A 33 -10.03 7.65 3.90
N THR A 34 -9.53 8.14 2.77
CA THR A 34 -8.43 7.49 1.98
C THR A 34 -7.21 8.38 1.76
N ASN A 35 -7.16 9.55 2.40
CA ASN A 35 -6.06 10.53 2.28
C ASN A 35 -5.77 11.01 0.84
N GLU A 36 -6.78 10.98 -0.02
CA GLU A 36 -6.67 11.53 -1.38
C GLU A 36 -6.53 13.05 -1.33
N ASN A 37 -5.77 13.62 -2.27
CA ASN A 37 -5.60 15.06 -2.37
C ASN A 37 -6.91 15.71 -2.86
N PRO A 38 -7.45 16.75 -2.18
CA PRO A 38 -8.68 17.41 -2.61
C PRO A 38 -8.52 18.25 -3.89
N TYR A 39 -7.28 18.58 -4.28
CA TYR A 39 -6.99 19.37 -5.47
C TYR A 39 -6.74 18.49 -6.70
N PRO A 40 -7.10 18.96 -7.90
CA PRO A 40 -6.73 18.27 -9.13
C PRO A 40 -5.20 18.17 -9.28
N PRO A 41 -4.70 17.23 -10.09
CA PRO A 41 -3.28 17.15 -10.41
C PRO A 41 -2.80 18.43 -11.10
N SER A 42 -1.49 18.65 -11.11
CA SER A 42 -0.88 19.78 -11.83
C SER A 42 -1.33 19.80 -13.30
N PRO A 43 -1.64 20.98 -13.90
CA PRO A 43 -1.94 21.08 -15.33
C PRO A 43 -0.82 20.51 -16.22
N LYS A 44 0.44 20.55 -15.76
CA LYS A 44 1.58 19.94 -16.48
C LYS A 44 1.49 18.42 -16.54
N VAL A 45 0.92 17.78 -15.51
CA VAL A 45 0.69 16.33 -15.50
C VAL A 45 -0.41 15.96 -16.49
N VAL A 46 -1.50 16.73 -16.53
CA VAL A 46 -2.60 16.52 -17.50
C VAL A 46 -2.07 16.61 -18.93
N GLU A 47 -1.27 17.62 -19.24
CA GLU A 47 -0.69 17.79 -20.57
C GLU A 47 0.29 16.66 -20.91
N ALA A 48 1.16 16.24 -19.97
CA ALA A 48 2.08 15.14 -20.20
C ALA A 48 1.36 13.81 -20.46
N ILE A 49 0.25 13.52 -19.75
CA ILE A 49 -0.59 12.35 -19.99
C ILE A 49 -1.22 12.41 -21.38
N ARG A 50 -1.76 13.57 -21.79
CA ARG A 50 -2.34 13.76 -23.13
C ARG A 50 -1.31 13.47 -24.22
N GLN A 51 -0.12 14.05 -24.11
CA GLN A 51 0.97 13.83 -25.06
C GLN A 51 1.41 12.36 -25.10
N ALA A 52 1.51 11.70 -23.95
CA ALA A 52 1.84 10.28 -23.89
C ALA A 52 0.76 9.40 -24.55
N ALA A 53 -0.51 9.75 -24.37
CA ALA A 53 -1.64 9.04 -24.96
C ALA A 53 -1.74 9.22 -26.49
N GLU A 54 -1.32 10.38 -27.01
CA GLU A 54 -1.18 10.64 -28.45
C GLU A 54 0.04 9.96 -29.07
N GLY A 55 0.97 9.51 -28.22
CA GLY A 55 2.17 8.77 -28.61
C GLY A 55 1.91 7.30 -28.92
N ARG A 56 2.97 6.50 -28.84
CA ARG A 56 2.93 5.06 -29.15
C ARG A 56 2.67 4.22 -27.90
N LEU A 57 1.43 4.22 -27.42
CA LEU A 57 0.99 3.32 -26.33
C LEU A 57 1.14 1.83 -26.68
N ASN A 58 1.35 1.51 -27.96
CA ASN A 58 1.63 0.16 -28.45
C ASN A 58 3.09 -0.30 -28.24
N LEU A 59 3.94 0.54 -27.63
CA LEU A 59 5.32 0.19 -27.28
C LEU A 59 5.48 0.07 -25.76
N TYR A 60 6.36 -0.84 -25.34
CA TYR A 60 6.77 -0.89 -23.94
C TYR A 60 7.48 0.40 -23.52
N PRO A 61 7.25 0.90 -22.30
CA PRO A 61 7.99 2.04 -21.76
C PRO A 61 9.45 1.66 -21.49
N ASP A 62 10.27 2.66 -21.14
CA ASP A 62 11.62 2.39 -20.61
C ASP A 62 11.52 1.52 -19.35
N PRO A 63 12.00 0.26 -19.36
CA PRO A 63 11.83 -0.65 -18.23
C PRO A 63 12.57 -0.18 -16.97
N LEU A 64 13.54 0.73 -17.11
CA LEU A 64 14.30 1.28 -15.97
C LEU A 64 13.79 2.66 -15.52
N GLY A 65 12.79 3.24 -16.19
CA GLY A 65 12.24 4.55 -15.83
C GLY A 65 13.30 5.65 -15.67
N ARG A 66 14.33 5.68 -16.51
CA ARG A 66 15.55 6.47 -16.27
C ARG A 66 15.29 7.97 -16.17
N ASP A 67 14.34 8.49 -16.96
CA ASP A 67 13.97 9.90 -16.92
C ASP A 67 13.35 10.30 -15.57
N PHE A 68 12.48 9.44 -15.03
CA PHE A 68 11.93 9.62 -13.69
C PHE A 68 13.04 9.59 -12.63
N CYS A 69 13.92 8.60 -12.67
CA CYS A 69 15.01 8.47 -11.70
C CYS A 69 15.91 9.71 -11.69
N ARG A 70 16.28 10.22 -12.87
CA ARG A 70 17.05 11.47 -13.01
C ARG A 70 16.29 12.68 -12.47
N ALA A 71 14.98 12.78 -12.70
CA ALA A 71 14.18 13.90 -12.21
C ALA A 71 14.02 13.89 -10.69
N ALA A 72 13.75 12.72 -10.11
CA ALA A 72 13.67 12.52 -8.67
C ALA A 72 15.02 12.77 -7.98
N ALA A 73 16.12 12.25 -8.54
CA ALA A 73 17.47 12.47 -8.05
C ALA A 73 17.83 13.96 -7.94
N ARG A 74 17.49 14.76 -8.96
CA ARG A 74 17.67 16.23 -8.91
C ARG A 74 16.79 16.91 -7.87
N LEU A 75 15.58 16.41 -7.64
CA LEU A 75 14.66 16.98 -6.66
C LEU A 75 15.14 16.74 -5.23
N PHE A 76 15.67 15.55 -4.96
CA PHE A 76 16.09 15.12 -3.62
C PHE A 76 17.60 15.30 -3.36
N ASP A 77 18.37 15.75 -4.35
CA ASP A 77 19.83 15.93 -4.29
C ASP A 77 20.58 14.63 -3.92
N VAL A 78 20.30 13.56 -4.69
CA VAL A 78 20.91 12.23 -4.52
C VAL A 78 21.39 11.68 -5.85
N ASP A 79 22.20 10.61 -5.81
CA ASP A 79 22.58 9.88 -7.02
C ASP A 79 21.36 9.17 -7.65
N PRO A 80 21.13 9.23 -8.97
CA PRO A 80 20.06 8.47 -9.62
C PRO A 80 20.12 6.96 -9.39
N GLU A 81 21.29 6.38 -9.08
CA GLU A 81 21.42 4.96 -8.71
C GLU A 81 20.79 4.64 -7.35
N TRP A 82 20.47 5.65 -6.54
CA TRP A 82 19.76 5.48 -5.25
C TRP A 82 18.24 5.49 -5.40
N ILE A 83 17.71 5.67 -6.62
CA ILE A 83 16.29 5.73 -6.90
C ILE A 83 15.84 4.44 -7.59
N ILE A 84 14.81 3.79 -7.04
CA ILE A 84 14.12 2.66 -7.68
C ILE A 84 12.68 3.09 -7.97
N PRO A 85 12.24 3.11 -9.25
CA PRO A 85 10.84 3.38 -9.58
C PRO A 85 9.96 2.16 -9.25
N GLY A 86 8.73 2.40 -8.80
CA GLY A 86 7.74 1.36 -8.53
C GLY A 86 6.32 1.82 -8.85
N ASN A 87 5.43 0.88 -9.14
CA ASN A 87 4.02 1.11 -9.39
C ASN A 87 3.25 1.28 -8.07
N GLY A 88 3.59 2.34 -7.34
CA GLY A 88 3.15 2.57 -5.97
C GLY A 88 4.14 2.00 -4.94
N SER A 89 4.09 2.52 -3.71
CA SER A 89 5.02 2.14 -2.64
C SER A 89 4.87 0.70 -2.19
N ASP A 90 3.70 0.08 -2.36
CA ASP A 90 3.44 -1.31 -1.97
C ASP A 90 4.28 -2.32 -2.76
N GLU A 91 4.61 -2.00 -4.01
CA GLU A 91 5.54 -2.80 -4.79
C GLU A 91 6.96 -2.73 -4.20
N ILE A 92 7.39 -1.52 -3.81
CA ILE A 92 8.70 -1.33 -3.18
C ILE A 92 8.77 -2.07 -1.83
N LEU A 93 7.71 -2.01 -1.02
CA LEU A 93 7.62 -2.79 0.22
C LEU A 93 7.68 -4.30 -0.07
N THR A 94 7.02 -4.77 -1.12
CA THR A 94 7.07 -6.18 -1.54
C THR A 94 8.49 -6.60 -1.94
N ILE A 95 9.20 -5.76 -2.71
CA ILE A 95 10.59 -5.98 -3.12
C ILE A 95 11.49 -6.06 -1.89
N LEU A 96 11.38 -5.10 -0.96
CA LEU A 96 12.16 -5.09 0.29
C LEU A 96 11.95 -6.38 1.09
N LEU A 97 10.69 -6.78 1.32
CA LEU A 97 10.39 -8.00 2.08
C LEU A 97 10.92 -9.25 1.38
N ARG A 98 10.78 -9.37 0.06
CA ARG A 98 11.31 -10.53 -0.69
C ARG A 98 12.83 -10.57 -0.76
N THR A 99 13.49 -9.42 -0.65
CA THR A 99 14.95 -9.32 -0.73
C THR A 99 15.63 -9.66 0.60
N PHE A 100 15.01 -9.25 1.71
CA PHE A 100 15.66 -9.28 3.03
C PHE A 100 15.03 -10.24 4.05
N VAL A 101 13.87 -10.84 3.75
CA VAL A 101 13.12 -11.65 4.73
C VAL A 101 12.81 -13.04 4.18
N ASP A 102 13.50 -14.04 4.74
CA ASP A 102 13.25 -15.45 4.45
C ASP A 102 12.06 -16.02 5.24
N PRO A 103 11.47 -17.15 4.80
CA PRO A 103 10.43 -17.84 5.55
C PRO A 103 10.85 -18.11 7.01
N GLY A 104 10.03 -17.64 7.96
CA GLY A 104 10.27 -17.79 9.40
C GLY A 104 11.08 -16.65 10.04
N GLN A 105 11.66 -15.74 9.25
CA GLN A 105 12.26 -14.51 9.78
C GLN A 105 11.18 -13.49 10.17
N LYS A 106 11.53 -12.59 11.08
CA LYS A 106 10.60 -11.64 11.69
C LYS A 106 10.87 -10.23 11.18
N ILE A 107 9.80 -9.46 10.99
CA ILE A 107 9.85 -8.01 10.75
C ILE A 107 9.30 -7.27 11.97
N ALA A 108 9.78 -6.06 12.19
CA ALA A 108 9.26 -5.16 13.22
C ALA A 108 8.55 -3.98 12.55
N SER A 109 7.39 -3.59 13.08
CA SER A 109 6.64 -2.41 12.65
C SER A 109 5.92 -1.79 13.86
N PRO A 110 5.76 -0.46 13.93
CA PRO A 110 4.96 0.16 14.99
C PRO A 110 3.50 -0.28 14.89
N LEU A 111 2.94 -0.76 16.00
CA LEU A 111 1.59 -1.36 16.07
C LEU A 111 0.46 -0.46 15.57
N SER A 112 0.66 0.87 15.56
CA SER A 112 -0.36 1.85 15.14
C SER A 112 -0.46 2.09 13.64
N GLN A 113 0.55 1.72 12.84
CA GLN A 113 0.62 2.11 11.42
C GLN A 113 -0.21 1.22 10.49
N LEU A 114 -0.63 0.04 10.95
CA LEU A 114 -1.30 -0.95 10.10
C LEU A 114 -2.56 -1.50 10.79
N ARG A 115 -3.54 -0.64 11.09
CA ARG A 115 -4.86 -1.11 11.52
C ARG A 115 -5.64 -1.68 10.34
N SER A 116 -5.36 -2.93 9.98
CA SER A 116 -6.29 -3.82 9.28
C SER A 116 -6.60 -5.09 10.09
N VAL A 117 -5.94 -5.29 11.23
CA VAL A 117 -6.26 -6.42 12.12
C VAL A 117 -7.20 -5.92 13.22
N ARG A 118 -8.52 -6.10 13.04
CA ARG A 118 -9.38 -6.30 14.20
C ARG A 118 -8.95 -7.63 14.81
N ASP A 119 -8.50 -7.59 16.06
CA ASP A 119 -8.29 -8.78 16.86
C ASP A 119 -9.64 -9.52 17.00
N PRO A 120 -9.81 -10.72 16.42
CA PRO A 120 -11.05 -11.47 16.51
C PRO A 120 -11.35 -11.96 17.94
N GLY A 121 -10.45 -11.76 18.91
CA GLY A 121 -10.63 -12.16 20.31
C GLY A 121 -11.12 -11.08 21.27
N ARG A 122 -11.28 -9.82 20.85
CA ARG A 122 -11.73 -8.75 21.75
C ARG A 122 -13.26 -8.65 21.77
N ASP A 123 -13.87 -9.35 22.71
CA ASP A 123 -15.28 -9.21 23.06
C ASP A 123 -15.60 -7.74 23.42
N PRO A 124 -16.56 -7.09 22.75
CA PRO A 124 -16.99 -5.73 23.09
C PRO A 124 -17.71 -5.61 24.45
N GLY A 125 -17.90 -6.71 25.20
CA GLY A 125 -18.70 -6.76 26.44
C GLY A 125 -17.95 -6.82 27.78
N SER A 126 -16.62 -6.93 27.85
CA SER A 126 -15.90 -7.14 29.13
C SER A 126 -15.02 -5.95 29.56
N GLY A 127 -15.65 -4.79 29.77
CA GLY A 127 -15.03 -3.63 30.42
C GLY A 127 -15.76 -3.30 31.72
N GLY A 128 -15.42 -3.99 32.81
CA GLY A 128 -15.93 -3.68 34.14
C GLY A 128 -15.23 -2.46 34.75
N GLY A 129 -16.03 -1.52 35.25
CA GLY A 129 -15.71 -0.66 36.41
C GLY A 129 -14.94 0.64 36.13
N PRO A 130 -15.39 1.80 36.67
CA PRO A 130 -14.81 3.10 36.41
C PRO A 130 -13.50 3.34 37.18
N ASP A 131 -12.65 4.15 36.53
CA ASP A 131 -11.40 4.73 37.02
C ASP A 131 -11.45 5.18 38.49
N ARG A 132 -10.42 4.75 39.24
CA ARG A 132 -9.92 5.48 40.41
C ARG A 132 -8.45 5.77 40.20
N PHE A 133 -8.15 6.95 39.67
CA PHE A 133 -6.88 7.62 39.95
C PHE A 133 -7.05 8.43 41.23
N ALA A 134 -6.36 8.00 42.29
CA ALA A 134 -6.09 8.79 43.48
C ALA A 134 -4.74 8.35 44.05
N GLY A 135 -3.83 9.31 44.24
CA GLY A 135 -2.55 9.13 44.95
C GLY A 135 -1.33 9.31 44.06
#